data_AF-A0A2A5EIW1-F1
#
_entry.id   AF-A0A2A5EIW1-F1
#
_cell.length_a   1.000
_cell.length_b   1.000
_cell.length_c   1.000
_cell.angle_alpha   90.00
_cell.angle_beta   90.00
_cell.angle_gamma   90.00
#
_symmetry.space_group_name_H-M   'P 1'
#
loop_
_entity.id
_entity.type
_entity.pdbx_description
1 polymer ?
#
loop_
_entity_poly.entity_id
_entity_poly.type
_entity_poly.pdbx_seq_one_letter_code
_entity_poly.pdbx_strand_id
1 'polypeptide(L)'
;MQKSIWIFGILAGALCAVLEYLFIISVNAHSGINSFAKIAVLAICIIAGLVVTRKLLGGVISIARTLLTGILIALVRAAIMIVVFVFMYYPDGTFYEEKVQIGLEQVAASVDADESVKPADKEQEIERISANWVNQMKPQGYSVTAILMSIISGVFISILAAVFLSTNKMYQEL
;
A
#
# COMPACT_ATOMS: atom_id res chain seq x y z
N MET A 1 13.92 -2.91 19.01
CA MET A 1 12.50 -2.72 18.62
C MET A 1 12.30 -1.49 17.75
N GLN A 2 12.63 -0.28 18.23
CA GLN A 2 12.44 0.95 17.44
C GLN A 2 13.26 0.95 16.14
N LYS A 3 14.54 0.51 16.20
CA LYS A 3 15.41 0.43 15.02
C LYS A 3 14.87 -0.50 13.92
N SER A 4 14.32 -1.67 14.26
CA SER A 4 13.77 -2.61 13.26
C SER A 4 12.54 -2.01 12.58
N ILE A 5 11.64 -1.37 13.33
CA ILE A 5 10.46 -0.69 12.79
C ILE A 5 10.86 0.36 11.74
N TRP A 6 11.83 1.22 12.07
CA TRP A 6 12.32 2.23 11.14
C TRP A 6 12.98 1.65 9.90
N ILE A 7 13.89 0.68 10.06
CA ILE A 7 14.61 0.08 8.94
C ILE A 7 13.63 -0.59 7.96
N PHE A 8 12.76 -1.45 8.46
CA PHE A 8 11.82 -2.19 7.60
C PHE A 8 10.69 -1.30 7.07
N GLY A 9 10.26 -0.29 7.83
CA GLY A 9 9.29 0.71 7.38
C GLY A 9 9.83 1.60 6.26
N ILE A 10 11.05 2.12 6.42
CA ILE A 10 11.69 2.94 5.39
C ILE A 10 11.97 2.11 4.14
N LEU A 11 12.49 0.89 4.30
CA LEU A 11 12.75 0.00 3.17
C LEU A 11 11.46 -0.34 2.40
N ALA A 12 10.38 -0.70 3.11
CA ALA A 12 9.09 -0.94 2.49
C ALA A 12 8.54 0.30 1.77
N GLY A 13 8.70 1.48 2.39
CA GLY A 13 8.34 2.78 1.81
C GLY A 13 9.09 3.07 0.52
N ALA A 14 10.41 2.96 0.54
CA ALA A 14 11.28 3.22 -0.61
C ALA A 14 10.98 2.26 -1.77
N LEU A 15 10.86 0.95 -1.48
CA LEU A 15 10.53 -0.05 -2.50
C LEU A 15 9.14 0.19 -3.09
N CYS A 16 8.13 0.49 -2.26
CA CYS A 16 6.79 0.81 -2.75
C CYS A 16 6.76 2.12 -3.56
N ALA A 17 7.59 3.10 -3.21
CA ALA A 17 7.71 4.35 -3.95
C ALA A 17 8.36 4.13 -5.32
N VAL A 18 9.37 3.26 -5.41
CA VAL A 18 9.95 2.85 -6.70
C VAL A 18 8.92 2.12 -7.56
N LEU A 19 8.16 1.17 -6.98
CA LEU A 19 7.08 0.50 -7.70
C LEU A 19 6.04 1.50 -8.21
N GLU A 20 5.71 2.51 -7.39
CA GLU A 20 4.76 3.55 -7.79
C GLU A 20 5.30 4.44 -8.91
N TYR A 21 6.56 4.86 -8.82
CA TYR A 21 7.24 5.59 -9.88
C TYR A 21 7.18 4.81 -11.20
N LEU A 22 7.57 3.53 -11.17
CA LEU A 22 7.54 2.65 -12.36
C LEU A 22 6.13 2.49 -12.91
N PHE A 23 5.13 2.38 -12.04
CA PHE A 23 3.73 2.30 -12.45
C PHE A 23 3.26 3.57 -13.16
N ILE A 24 3.63 4.75 -12.66
CA ILE A 24 3.18 6.03 -13.23
C ILE A 24 3.81 6.29 -14.59
N ILE A 25 5.11 6.02 -14.76
CA ILE A 25 5.79 6.22 -16.06
C ILE A 25 5.45 5.16 -17.12
N SER A 26 4.66 4.15 -16.76
CA SER A 26 4.35 3.03 -17.65
C SER A 26 2.95 3.15 -18.25
N VAL A 27 2.86 2.95 -19.56
CA VAL A 27 1.63 3.08 -20.33
C VAL A 27 0.69 1.87 -20.13
N ASN A 28 1.27 0.66 -20.03
CA ASN A 28 0.50 -0.61 -20.00
C ASN A 28 0.49 -1.31 -18.63
N ALA A 29 0.96 -0.69 -17.55
CA ALA A 29 0.97 -1.38 -16.27
C ALA A 29 -0.44 -1.51 -15.67
N HIS A 30 -0.74 -2.71 -15.21
CA HIS A 30 -2.00 -3.04 -14.57
C HIS A 30 -2.00 -2.58 -13.11
N SER A 31 -2.99 -1.77 -12.72
CA SER A 31 -3.13 -1.20 -11.37
C SER A 31 -3.23 -2.27 -10.28
N GLY A 32 -3.91 -3.38 -10.57
CA GLY A 32 -4.02 -4.53 -9.67
C GLY A 32 -2.68 -5.18 -9.37
N ILE A 33 -1.81 -5.32 -10.38
CA ILE A 33 -0.47 -5.92 -10.22
C ILE A 33 0.41 -5.01 -9.37
N ASN A 34 0.39 -3.70 -9.61
CA ASN A 34 1.12 -2.73 -8.79
C ASN A 34 0.67 -2.79 -7.32
N SER A 35 -0.65 -2.85 -7.10
CA SER A 35 -1.23 -2.92 -5.75
C SER A 35 -0.83 -4.22 -5.03
N PHE A 36 -0.89 -5.35 -5.72
CA PHE A 36 -0.45 -6.64 -5.19
C PHE A 36 1.04 -6.66 -4.87
N ALA A 37 1.89 -6.13 -5.75
CA ALA A 37 3.33 -6.04 -5.55
C ALA A 37 3.68 -5.21 -4.29
N LYS A 38 3.01 -4.08 -4.07
CA LYS A 38 3.19 -3.26 -2.86
C LYS A 38 2.77 -4.01 -1.59
N ILE A 39 1.67 -4.77 -1.64
CA ILE A 39 1.22 -5.60 -0.51
C ILE A 39 2.26 -6.70 -0.21
N ALA A 40 2.81 -7.35 -1.24
CA ALA A 40 3.84 -8.38 -1.08
C ALA A 40 5.12 -7.81 -0.44
N VAL A 41 5.59 -6.64 -0.91
CA VAL A 41 6.73 -5.92 -0.30
C VAL A 41 6.47 -5.61 1.17
N LEU A 42 5.29 -5.08 1.50
CA LEU A 42 4.90 -4.79 2.87
C LEU A 42 4.88 -6.06 3.72
N ALA A 43 4.34 -7.16 3.20
CA ALA A 43 4.27 -8.44 3.89
C ALA A 43 5.66 -8.97 4.24
N ILE A 44 6.58 -8.96 3.28
CA ILE A 44 7.97 -9.38 3.48
C ILE A 44 8.64 -8.53 4.55
N CYS A 45 8.49 -7.20 4.49
CA CYS A 45 9.10 -6.29 5.45
C CYS A 45 8.52 -6.44 6.86
N ILE A 46 7.20 -6.65 7.00
CA ILE A 46 6.56 -6.92 8.28
C ILE A 46 7.06 -8.25 8.86
N ILE A 47 7.06 -9.33 8.08
CA ILE A 47 7.53 -10.65 8.54
C ILE A 47 9.00 -10.58 8.97
N ALA A 48 9.87 -9.99 8.16
CA ALA A 48 11.28 -9.81 8.50
C ALA A 48 11.47 -8.95 9.76
N GLY A 49 10.72 -7.84 9.86
CA GLY A 49 10.73 -6.97 11.02
C GLY A 49 10.27 -7.65 12.30
N LEU A 50 9.26 -8.53 12.22
CA LEU A 50 8.77 -9.33 13.34
C LEU A 50 9.78 -10.41 13.75
N VAL A 51 10.39 -11.11 12.80
CA VAL A 51 11.44 -12.12 13.08
C VAL A 51 12.62 -11.47 13.81
N VAL A 52 13.11 -10.33 13.33
CA VAL A 52 14.20 -9.59 13.99
C VAL A 52 13.76 -9.10 15.37
N THR A 53 12.55 -8.56 15.50
CA THR A 53 12.03 -8.06 16.78
C THR A 53 11.91 -9.18 17.81
N ARG A 54 11.45 -10.36 17.40
CA ARG A 54 11.38 -11.55 18.26
C ARG A 54 12.75 -11.99 18.73
N LYS A 55 13.76 -12.03 17.85
CA LYS A 55 15.15 -12.36 18.23
C LYS A 55 15.71 -11.35 19.25
N LEU A 56 15.43 -10.07 19.07
CA LEU A 56 15.86 -9.01 19.99
C LEU A 56 15.16 -9.07 21.36
N LEU A 57 14.01 -9.72 21.45
CA LEU A 57 13.23 -9.90 22.69
C LEU A 57 13.48 -11.24 23.38
N GLY A 58 14.51 -12.00 22.96
CA GLY A 58 14.84 -13.29 23.56
C GLY A 58 13.88 -14.41 23.18
N GLY A 59 13.34 -14.40 21.97
CA GLY A 59 12.58 -15.52 21.42
C GLY A 59 11.07 -15.47 21.64
N VAL A 60 10.56 -14.56 22.49
CA VAL A 60 9.13 -14.42 22.76
C VAL A 60 8.61 -13.04 22.34
N ILE A 61 7.49 -13.03 21.61
CA ILE A 61 6.76 -11.80 21.25
C ILE A 61 5.26 -12.01 21.48
N SER A 62 4.62 -11.07 22.17
CA SER A 62 3.17 -11.12 22.38
C SER A 62 2.41 -10.71 21.12
N ILE A 63 1.18 -11.18 20.97
CA ILE A 63 0.29 -10.84 19.85
C ILE A 63 0.12 -9.31 19.73
N ALA A 64 -0.09 -8.63 20.86
CA ALA A 64 -0.20 -7.18 20.89
C ALA A 64 1.04 -6.47 20.33
N ARG A 65 2.25 -6.97 20.67
CA ARG A 65 3.50 -6.43 20.12
C ARG A 65 3.68 -6.76 18.65
N THR A 66 3.24 -7.94 18.20
CA THR A 66 3.25 -8.31 16.78
C THR A 66 2.38 -7.36 15.96
N LEU A 67 1.14 -7.12 16.39
CA LEU A 67 0.22 -6.18 15.74
C LEU A 67 0.80 -4.77 15.71
N LEU A 68 1.25 -4.26 16.86
CA LEU A 68 1.80 -2.91 16.98
C LEU A 68 3.05 -2.72 16.11
N THR A 69 3.93 -3.72 16.07
CA THR A 69 5.15 -3.66 15.24
C THR A 69 4.81 -3.59 13.75
N GLY A 70 3.89 -4.43 13.27
CA GLY A 70 3.52 -4.42 11.84
C GLY A 70 2.72 -3.19 11.44
N ILE A 71 1.83 -2.67 12.30
CA ILE A 71 1.15 -1.39 12.07
C ILE A 71 2.15 -0.25 11.96
N LEU A 72 3.13 -0.16 12.87
CA LEU A 72 4.13 0.91 12.84
C LEU A 72 5.02 0.82 11.59
N ILE A 73 5.42 -0.38 11.17
CA ILE A 73 6.14 -0.58 9.90
C ILE A 73 5.30 -0.06 8.73
N ALA A 74 4.01 -0.40 8.69
CA ALA A 74 3.10 0.05 7.63
C ALA A 74 2.89 1.58 7.63
N LEU A 75 2.82 2.22 8.80
CA LEU A 75 2.72 3.67 8.92
C LEU A 75 3.98 4.40 8.48
N VAL A 76 5.16 3.90 8.87
CA VAL A 76 6.45 4.47 8.38
C VAL A 76 6.53 4.33 6.86
N ARG A 77 6.11 3.18 6.30
CA ARG A 77 6.00 2.96 4.86
C ARG A 77 5.07 3.98 4.20
N ALA A 78 3.90 4.25 4.78
CA ALA A 78 2.96 5.24 4.27
C ALA A 78 3.57 6.65 4.27
N ALA A 79 4.25 7.03 5.36
CA ALA A 79 4.90 8.34 5.47
C ALA A 79 5.95 8.55 4.37
N ILE A 80 6.82 7.56 4.12
CA ILE A 80 7.81 7.63 3.03
C ILE A 80 7.13 7.75 1.67
N MET A 81 6.08 6.96 1.41
CA MET A 81 5.35 7.05 0.14
C MET A 81 4.68 8.41 -0.05
N ILE A 82 4.13 9.01 1.00
CA ILE A 82 3.54 10.35 0.94
C ILE A 82 4.60 11.39 0.63
N VAL A 83 5.76 11.32 1.29
CA VAL A 83 6.87 12.25 1.03
C VAL A 83 7.31 12.16 -0.44
N VAL A 84 7.49 10.96 -0.98
CA VAL A 84 7.87 10.78 -2.38
C VAL A 84 6.76 11.26 -3.32
N PHE A 85 5.50 10.95 -3.04
CA PHE A 85 4.37 11.41 -3.85
C PHE A 85 4.29 12.94 -3.90
N VAL A 86 4.37 13.61 -2.74
CA VAL A 86 4.34 15.07 -2.65
C VAL A 86 5.54 15.69 -3.38
N PHE A 87 6.72 15.07 -3.25
CA PHE A 87 7.91 15.50 -3.97
C PHE A 87 7.72 15.43 -5.49
N MET A 88 7.14 14.34 -5.99
CA MET A 88 6.87 14.15 -7.41
C MET A 88 5.68 14.96 -7.92
N TYR A 89 4.77 15.38 -7.03
CA TYR A 89 3.65 16.25 -7.37
C TYR A 89 4.09 17.71 -7.50
N TYR A 90 5.21 18.11 -6.90
CA TYR A 90 5.72 19.48 -7.04
C TYR A 90 6.28 19.72 -8.46
N PRO A 91 6.00 20.86 -9.11
CA PRO A 91 5.27 22.03 -8.60
C PRO A 91 3.74 21.97 -8.80
N ASP A 92 3.23 21.27 -9.81
CA ASP A 92 1.85 21.39 -10.29
C ASP A 92 1.14 20.05 -10.54
N GLY A 93 1.83 18.92 -10.35
CA GLY A 93 1.28 17.58 -10.55
C GLY A 93 1.38 17.07 -11.98
N THR A 94 2.06 17.78 -12.88
CA THR A 94 2.27 17.39 -14.30
C THR A 94 2.79 15.97 -14.48
N PHE A 95 3.62 15.50 -13.55
CA PHE A 95 4.11 14.11 -13.53
C PHE A 95 3.00 13.05 -13.57
N TYR A 96 1.81 13.36 -13.01
CA TYR A 96 0.71 12.41 -12.89
C TYR A 96 -0.35 12.56 -13.99
N GLU A 97 -0.31 13.62 -14.80
CA GLU A 97 -1.39 13.97 -15.74
C GLU A 97 -1.68 12.87 -16.75
N GLU A 98 -0.63 12.30 -17.36
CA GLU A 98 -0.77 11.20 -18.32
C GLU A 98 -1.46 9.99 -17.66
N LYS A 99 -1.05 9.63 -16.44
CA LYS A 99 -1.64 8.51 -15.73
C LYS A 99 -3.07 8.79 -15.27
N VAL A 100 -3.40 10.04 -14.97
CA VAL A 100 -4.77 10.47 -14.71
C VAL A 100 -5.63 10.25 -15.95
N GLN A 101 -5.19 10.71 -17.13
CA GLN A 101 -5.92 10.56 -18.39
C GLN A 101 -6.14 9.09 -18.76
N ILE A 102 -5.08 8.27 -18.72
CA ILE A 102 -5.18 6.82 -18.96
C ILE A 102 -6.20 6.18 -17.99
N GLY A 103 -6.18 6.59 -16.72
CA GLY A 103 -7.12 6.09 -15.74
C GLY A 103 -8.57 6.49 -16.01
N LEU A 104 -8.81 7.71 -16.50
CA LEU A 104 -10.15 8.17 -16.88
C LEU A 104 -10.70 7.39 -18.07
N GLU A 105 -9.88 7.12 -19.08
CA GLU A 105 -10.25 6.26 -20.22
C GLU A 105 -10.59 4.84 -19.77
N GLN A 106 -9.79 4.27 -18.86
CA GLN A 106 -10.05 2.95 -18.28
C GLN A 106 -11.34 2.92 -17.46
N VAL A 107 -11.66 3.98 -16.71
CA VAL A 107 -12.92 4.10 -15.97
C VAL A 107 -14.10 4.06 -16.92
N ALA A 108 -14.09 4.90 -17.96
CA ALA A 108 -15.15 4.93 -18.98
C ALA A 108 -15.34 3.55 -19.62
N ALA A 109 -14.26 2.93 -20.09
CA ALA A 109 -14.30 1.60 -20.70
C ALA A 109 -14.81 0.52 -19.72
N SER A 110 -14.45 0.60 -18.44
CA SER A 110 -14.88 -0.37 -17.43
C SER A 110 -16.37 -0.28 -17.09
N VAL A 111 -16.94 0.93 -16.99
CA VAL A 111 -18.37 1.13 -16.72
C VAL A 111 -19.21 0.82 -17.95
N ASP A 112 -18.70 1.12 -19.15
CA ASP A 112 -19.36 0.76 -20.40
C ASP A 112 -19.44 -0.75 -20.59
N ALA A 113 -18.39 -1.48 -20.21
CA ALA A 113 -18.36 -2.94 -20.24
C ALA A 113 -19.15 -3.61 -19.08
N ASP A 114 -19.53 -2.85 -18.05
CA ASP A 114 -20.26 -3.39 -16.91
C ASP A 114 -21.75 -3.56 -17.23
N GLU A 115 -22.18 -4.82 -17.36
CA GLU A 115 -23.58 -5.20 -17.60
C GLU A 115 -24.47 -5.02 -16.35
N SER A 116 -23.87 -4.91 -15.17
CA SER A 116 -24.60 -4.71 -13.91
C SER A 116 -25.04 -3.26 -13.68
N VAL A 117 -24.38 -2.31 -14.34
CA VAL A 117 -24.75 -0.89 -14.32
C VAL A 117 -25.82 -0.65 -15.36
N LYS A 118 -26.98 -0.14 -14.91
CA LYS A 118 -28.07 0.19 -15.84
C LYS A 118 -27.59 1.24 -16.85
N PRO A 119 -27.95 1.13 -18.14
CA PRO A 119 -27.51 2.08 -19.16
C PRO A 119 -27.77 3.55 -18.81
N ALA A 120 -28.88 3.85 -18.13
CA ALA A 120 -29.23 5.20 -17.70
C ALA A 120 -28.34 5.76 -16.56
N ASP A 121 -27.68 4.89 -15.79
CA ASP A 121 -26.86 5.27 -14.63
C ASP A 121 -25.36 5.32 -15.00
N LYS A 122 -24.98 4.88 -16.21
CA LYS A 122 -23.57 4.77 -16.63
C LYS A 122 -22.84 6.10 -16.62
N GLU A 123 -23.45 7.16 -17.14
CA GLU A 123 -22.84 8.49 -17.18
C GLU A 123 -22.54 9.02 -15.76
N GLN A 124 -23.50 8.87 -14.84
CA GLN A 124 -23.35 9.27 -13.45
C GLN A 124 -22.27 8.44 -12.73
N GLU A 125 -22.20 7.14 -13.02
CA GLU A 125 -21.20 6.25 -12.43
C GLU A 125 -19.78 6.57 -12.94
N ILE A 126 -19.63 6.86 -14.24
CA ILE A 126 -18.37 7.33 -14.83
C ILE A 126 -17.92 8.62 -14.15
N GLU A 127 -18.80 9.61 -13.99
CA GLU A 127 -18.48 10.88 -13.32
C GLU A 127 -18.01 10.65 -11.88
N ARG A 128 -18.74 9.82 -11.13
CA ARG A 128 -18.43 9.50 -9.73
C ARG A 128 -17.07 8.83 -9.58
N ILE A 129 -16.79 7.79 -10.37
CA ILE A 129 -15.52 7.06 -10.30
C ILE A 129 -14.37 7.95 -10.79
N SER A 130 -14.59 8.74 -11.85
CA SER A 130 -13.60 9.67 -12.40
C SER A 130 -13.20 10.74 -11.37
N ALA A 131 -14.18 11.35 -10.68
CA ALA A 131 -13.92 12.31 -9.62
C ALA A 131 -13.10 11.69 -8.47
N ASN A 132 -13.42 10.45 -8.09
CA ASN A 132 -12.67 9.71 -7.07
C ASN A 132 -11.24 9.40 -7.51
N TRP A 133 -11.04 9.03 -8.78
CA TRP A 133 -9.72 8.76 -9.35
C TRP A 133 -8.84 10.01 -9.34
N VAL A 134 -9.37 11.13 -9.85
CA VAL A 134 -8.66 12.41 -9.88
C VAL A 134 -8.31 12.88 -8.47
N ASN A 135 -9.23 12.74 -7.52
CA ASN A 135 -8.95 13.13 -6.13
C ASN A 135 -7.88 12.25 -5.47
N GLN A 136 -7.83 10.94 -5.79
CA GLN A 136 -6.77 10.06 -5.31
C GLN A 136 -5.38 10.40 -5.86
N MET A 137 -5.31 11.03 -7.03
CA MET A 137 -4.06 11.51 -7.62
C MET A 137 -3.67 12.92 -7.16
N LYS A 138 -4.37 13.49 -6.17
CA LYS A 138 -3.96 14.72 -5.47
C LYS A 138 -3.27 14.37 -4.14
N PRO A 139 -2.37 15.23 -3.62
CA PRO A 139 -1.61 14.97 -2.40
C PRO A 139 -2.50 14.58 -1.20
N GLN A 140 -3.61 15.29 -0.99
CA GLN A 140 -4.51 15.01 0.12
C GLN A 140 -5.22 13.65 -0.03
N GLY A 141 -5.78 13.37 -1.22
CA GLY A 141 -6.47 12.11 -1.47
C GLY A 141 -5.52 10.92 -1.41
N TYR A 142 -4.33 11.04 -2.03
CA TYR A 142 -3.29 10.02 -1.96
C TYR A 142 -2.88 9.74 -0.52
N SER A 143 -2.64 10.79 0.28
CA SER A 143 -2.20 10.64 1.67
C SER A 143 -3.21 9.90 2.53
N VAL A 144 -4.49 10.25 2.41
CA VAL A 144 -5.59 9.58 3.13
C VAL A 144 -5.65 8.10 2.74
N THR A 145 -5.63 7.81 1.44
CA THR A 145 -5.66 6.42 0.94
C THR A 145 -4.43 5.64 1.39
N ALA A 146 -3.23 6.22 1.30
CA ALA A 146 -1.98 5.58 1.69
C ALA A 146 -1.96 5.22 3.19
N ILE A 147 -2.44 6.11 4.06
CA ILE A 147 -2.52 5.85 5.50
C ILE A 147 -3.55 4.76 5.80
N LEU A 148 -4.78 4.92 5.31
CA LEU A 148 -5.88 3.98 5.59
C LEU A 148 -5.52 2.57 5.09
N MET A 149 -5.07 2.44 3.84
CA MET A 149 -4.70 1.15 3.27
C MET A 149 -3.49 0.54 4.00
N SER A 150 -2.55 1.35 4.48
CA SER A 150 -1.41 0.84 5.26
C SER A 150 -1.84 0.35 6.65
N ILE A 151 -2.78 1.01 7.31
CA ILE A 151 -3.34 0.52 8.58
C ILE A 151 -4.06 -0.81 8.36
N ILE A 152 -4.95 -0.89 7.37
CA ILE A 152 -5.72 -2.10 7.08
C ILE A 152 -4.78 -3.25 6.72
N SER A 153 -3.92 -3.08 5.72
CA SER A 153 -2.98 -4.12 5.30
C SER A 153 -1.99 -4.48 6.41
N GLY A 154 -1.50 -3.49 7.16
CA GLY A 154 -0.62 -3.70 8.32
C GLY A 154 -1.26 -4.60 9.37
N VAL A 155 -2.53 -4.35 9.72
CA VAL A 155 -3.29 -5.20 10.66
C VAL A 155 -3.45 -6.61 10.10
N PHE A 156 -3.97 -6.76 8.88
CA PHE A 156 -4.22 -8.07 8.26
C PHE A 156 -2.94 -8.92 8.17
N ILE A 157 -1.86 -8.33 7.65
CA ILE A 157 -0.57 -9.02 7.51
C ILE A 157 -0.01 -9.38 8.88
N SER A 158 -0.13 -8.50 9.88
CA SER A 158 0.37 -8.78 11.23
C SER A 158 -0.37 -9.94 11.90
N ILE A 159 -1.67 -10.08 11.67
CA ILE A 159 -2.46 -11.23 12.15
C ILE A 159 -1.94 -12.51 11.49
N LEU A 160 -1.79 -12.52 10.16
CA LEU A 160 -1.27 -13.68 9.43
C LEU A 160 0.16 -14.05 9.88
N ALA A 161 1.01 -13.06 10.08
CA ALA A 161 2.37 -13.24 10.58
C ALA A 161 2.37 -13.78 12.02
N ALA A 162 1.46 -13.32 12.88
CA ALA A 162 1.31 -13.85 14.24
C ALA A 162 0.95 -15.35 14.21
N VAL A 163 -0.01 -15.74 13.38
CA VAL A 163 -0.42 -17.15 13.21
C VAL A 163 0.74 -18.00 12.68
N PHE A 164 1.46 -17.50 11.68
CA PHE A 164 2.61 -18.20 11.12
C PHE A 164 3.75 -18.38 12.14
N LEU A 165 4.05 -17.34 12.92
CA LEU A 165 5.10 -17.39 13.93
C LEU A 165 4.73 -18.24 15.16
N SER A 166 3.44 -18.41 15.46
CA SER A 166 2.97 -19.26 16.55
C SER A 166 2.89 -20.74 16.16
N THR A 167 2.61 -21.06 14.89
CA THR A 167 2.45 -22.44 14.41
C THR A 167 3.75 -23.11 13.97
N ASN A 168 4.79 -22.33 13.65
CA ASN A 168 6.02 -22.87 13.12
C ASN A 168 6.96 -23.37 14.23
N LYS A 169 7.10 -24.70 14.35
CA LYS A 169 7.90 -25.42 15.37
C LYS A 169 9.37 -25.00 15.41
N MET A 170 9.95 -24.59 14.28
CA MET A 170 11.31 -24.06 14.21
C MET A 170 11.51 -22.83 15.12
N TYR A 171 10.43 -22.12 15.43
CA TYR A 171 10.45 -20.99 16.35
C TYR A 171 9.83 -21.32 17.72
N GLN A 172 9.45 -22.56 18.01
CA GLN A 172 9.00 -22.98 19.35
C GLN A 172 10.14 -23.54 20.21
N GLU A 173 11.31 -23.81 19.63
CA GLU A 173 12.46 -24.48 20.28
C GLU A 173 13.69 -23.56 20.52
N LEU A 174 13.53 -22.24 20.43
CA LEU A 174 14.54 -21.23 20.80
C LEU A 174 14.13 -20.51 22.07
#